data_AF-A0A2W2DGP8-F1
#
_entry.id   AF-A0A2W2DGP8-F1
#
_cell.length_a   1.000
_cell.length_b   1.000
_cell.length_c   1.000
_cell.angle_alpha   90.00
_cell.angle_beta   90.00
_cell.angle_gamma   90.00
#
_symmetry.space_group_name_H-M   'P 1'
#
loop_
_entity.id
_entity.type
_entity.pdbx_description
1 polymer ?
#
loop_
_entity_poly.entity_id
_entity_poly.type
_entity_poly.pdbx_seq_one_letter_code
_entity_poly.pdbx_strand_id
1 'polypeptide(L)'
;TGAGAARGIGTALLGLAFVLRGVGDVGDRSGNGWGWVSWLSPMAWGRRLHPYAGERWWVLAVALCVCAVIVYAAVALAGRRDLGGGLLPSRQGPAGAAARLRSPLALAWRLHRGSIAARAAGFGAVGFALGATAESLGRIMERGSPQAREVLARLGGQGTLVDQFLVGVMSLLGVAAAVSGVQAALVARAEERAGRAEPVLAAPVGRLRWAAGHLVPALLGPALALALFGCAAGLAHGLAVGDVGGQLPRLLGAALVQLPAVWLFCGLAFALFGLSPRLVAGAYAVLLAGLVLGWAGAELRLAPWVTGLSVFSHLPRLPGGEFALTPLALMTAGAAALVAAGLAGLRRRDVPA
;
A
#
# COMPACT_ATOMS: atom_id res chain seq x y z
N THR A 1 -16.88 -15.41 -9.39
CA THR A 1 -15.83 -14.70 -8.65
C THR A 1 -16.04 -14.92 -7.16
N GLY A 2 -15.10 -15.59 -6.49
CA GLY A 2 -14.96 -15.39 -5.05
C GLY A 2 -14.59 -13.93 -4.76
N ALA A 3 -14.83 -13.44 -3.55
CA ALA A 3 -14.57 -12.04 -3.20
C ALA A 3 -13.13 -11.60 -3.50
N GLY A 4 -12.15 -12.49 -3.36
CA GLY A 4 -10.74 -12.22 -3.69
C GLY A 4 -10.49 -11.98 -5.19
N ALA A 5 -11.10 -12.78 -6.07
CA ALA A 5 -10.97 -12.61 -7.52
C ALA A 5 -11.66 -11.32 -8.01
N ALA A 6 -12.83 -11.00 -7.44
CA ALA A 6 -13.52 -9.74 -7.75
C ALA A 6 -12.69 -8.51 -7.34
N ARG A 7 -12.10 -8.53 -6.14
CA ARG A 7 -11.18 -7.47 -5.70
C ARG A 7 -9.95 -7.37 -6.59
N GLY A 8 -9.37 -8.49 -6.99
CA GLY A 8 -8.21 -8.53 -7.89
C GLY A 8 -8.51 -7.96 -9.29
N ILE A 9 -9.68 -8.27 -9.84
CA ILE A 9 -10.15 -7.67 -11.11
C ILE A 9 -10.38 -6.17 -10.93
N GLY A 10 -10.99 -5.75 -9.81
CA GLY A 10 -11.20 -4.35 -9.49
C GLY A 10 -9.89 -3.56 -9.41
N THR A 11 -8.89 -4.07 -8.69
CA THR A 11 -7.57 -3.43 -8.64
C THR A 11 -6.84 -3.44 -9.99
N ALA A 12 -6.97 -4.49 -10.79
CA ALA A 12 -6.41 -4.53 -12.14
C ALA A 12 -7.06 -3.48 -13.07
N LEU A 13 -8.38 -3.33 -13.01
CA LEU A 13 -9.11 -2.31 -13.76
C LEU A 13 -8.72 -0.89 -13.33
N LEU A 14 -8.53 -0.65 -12.04
CA LEU A 14 -8.01 0.63 -11.54
C LEU A 14 -6.57 0.88 -12.04
N GLY A 15 -5.70 -0.13 -12.00
CA GLY A 15 -4.35 -0.03 -12.54
C GLY A 15 -4.35 0.30 -14.04
N LEU A 16 -5.18 -0.38 -14.82
CA LEU A 16 -5.36 -0.11 -16.24
C LEU A 16 -5.89 1.31 -16.48
N ALA A 17 -6.90 1.74 -15.72
CA ALA A 17 -7.43 3.10 -15.80
C ALA A 17 -6.35 4.14 -15.51
N PHE A 18 -5.43 3.89 -14.58
CA PHE A 18 -4.31 4.79 -14.30
C PHE A 18 -3.34 4.88 -15.48
N VAL A 19 -3.00 3.74 -16.10
CA VAL A 19 -2.12 3.72 -17.30
C VAL A 19 -2.77 4.43 -18.48
N LEU A 20 -4.05 4.16 -18.76
CA LEU A 20 -4.83 4.83 -19.81
C LEU A 20 -4.87 6.35 -19.60
N ARG A 21 -4.98 6.79 -18.33
CA ARG A 21 -4.87 8.20 -17.97
C ARG A 21 -3.50 8.77 -18.33
N GLY A 22 -2.43 8.08 -17.96
CA GLY A 22 -1.06 8.51 -18.24
C GLY A 22 -0.79 8.64 -19.75
N VAL A 23 -1.20 7.65 -20.53
CA VAL A 23 -1.07 7.66 -22.00
C VAL A 23 -1.83 8.84 -22.61
N GLY A 24 -3.07 9.07 -22.17
CA GLY A 24 -3.86 10.20 -22.67
C GLY A 24 -3.28 11.56 -22.27
N ASP A 25 -2.74 11.70 -21.05
CA ASP A 25 -2.08 12.94 -20.60
C ASP A 25 -0.81 13.24 -21.43
N VAL A 26 -0.03 12.21 -21.78
CA VAL A 26 1.15 12.36 -22.66
C VAL A 26 0.70 12.69 -24.07
N GLY A 27 -0.38 12.08 -24.56
CA GLY A 27 -0.93 12.35 -25.87
C GLY A 27 -1.45 13.78 -26.04
N ASP A 28 -2.17 14.30 -25.03
CA ASP A 28 -2.64 15.68 -24.98
C ASP A 28 -1.47 16.68 -25.00
N ARG A 29 -0.33 16.37 -24.36
CA ARG A 29 0.86 17.25 -24.31
C ARG A 29 1.74 17.19 -25.55
N SER A 30 1.85 16.01 -26.17
CA SER A 30 2.72 15.76 -27.34
C SER A 30 2.04 16.08 -28.67
N GLY A 31 0.73 16.38 -28.66
CA GLY A 31 -0.05 16.68 -29.87
C GLY A 31 -0.22 15.48 -30.81
N ASN A 32 0.11 14.25 -30.35
CA ASN A 32 0.12 13.05 -31.19
C ASN A 32 -1.29 12.47 -31.48
N GLY A 33 -2.36 13.12 -30.99
CA GLY A 33 -3.75 12.70 -31.17
C GLY A 33 -4.26 11.62 -30.19
N TRP A 34 -3.44 11.15 -29.24
CA TRP A 34 -3.82 10.08 -28.29
C TRP A 34 -4.56 10.58 -27.04
N GLY A 35 -4.89 11.88 -27.00
CA GLY A 35 -5.64 12.51 -25.92
C GLY A 35 -6.99 11.86 -25.60
N TRP A 36 -7.61 11.21 -26.58
CA TRP A 36 -8.90 10.53 -26.37
C TRP A 36 -8.78 9.33 -25.40
N VAL A 37 -7.60 8.71 -25.28
CA VAL A 37 -7.37 7.51 -24.46
C VAL A 37 -7.65 7.76 -22.97
N SER A 38 -7.44 8.98 -22.48
CA SER A 38 -7.77 9.31 -21.09
C SER A 38 -9.28 9.39 -20.84
N TRP A 39 -10.16 9.46 -21.86
CA TRP A 39 -11.61 9.34 -21.65
C TRP A 39 -12.02 7.94 -21.17
N LEU A 40 -11.22 6.92 -21.48
CA LEU A 40 -11.45 5.55 -21.00
C LEU A 40 -11.13 5.39 -19.51
N SER A 41 -10.49 6.38 -18.89
CA SER A 41 -10.13 6.36 -17.48
C SER A 41 -11.09 7.22 -16.65
N PRO A 42 -11.86 6.63 -15.72
CA PRO A 42 -12.67 7.39 -14.76
C PRO A 42 -11.83 8.37 -13.93
N MET A 43 -10.54 8.07 -13.73
CA MET A 43 -9.60 8.95 -13.00
C MET A 43 -9.25 10.24 -13.77
N ALA A 44 -9.50 10.30 -15.07
CA ALA A 44 -9.27 11.49 -15.88
C ALA A 44 -10.43 12.48 -15.82
N TRP A 45 -11.66 11.99 -15.57
CA TRP A 45 -12.88 12.77 -15.69
C TRP A 45 -12.94 13.95 -14.70
N GLY A 46 -12.42 13.77 -13.49
CA GLY A 46 -12.35 14.85 -12.49
C GLY A 46 -11.53 16.07 -12.96
N ARG A 47 -10.41 15.85 -13.65
CA ARG A 47 -9.63 16.96 -14.24
C ARG A 47 -10.32 17.58 -15.46
N ARG A 48 -11.05 16.77 -16.22
CA ARG A 48 -11.80 17.21 -17.42
C ARG A 48 -13.09 17.96 -17.12
N LEU A 49 -13.53 17.95 -15.86
CA LEU A 49 -14.59 18.82 -15.37
C LEU A 49 -14.22 20.31 -15.48
N HIS A 50 -12.92 20.64 -15.49
CA HIS A 50 -12.39 22.00 -15.43
C HIS A 50 -13.06 22.86 -14.34
N PRO A 51 -12.98 22.44 -13.06
CA PRO A 51 -13.56 23.24 -11.97
C PRO A 51 -12.92 24.62 -11.98
N TYR A 52 -13.74 25.68 -11.99
CA TYR A 52 -13.31 27.08 -11.99
C TYR A 52 -12.55 27.55 -13.24
N ALA A 53 -12.58 26.79 -14.34
CA ALA A 53 -11.89 27.13 -15.59
C ALA A 53 -12.68 26.69 -16.85
N GLY A 54 -13.96 27.05 -16.94
CA GLY A 54 -14.83 26.66 -18.07
C GLY A 54 -15.43 25.27 -17.87
N GLU A 55 -16.37 25.18 -16.93
CA GLU A 55 -16.86 23.92 -16.38
C GLU A 55 -17.59 23.05 -17.41
N ARG A 56 -17.26 21.77 -17.44
CA ARG A 56 -17.87 20.79 -18.34
C ARG A 56 -18.78 19.84 -17.56
N TRP A 57 -19.92 20.37 -17.09
CA TRP A 57 -20.89 19.67 -16.23
C TRP A 57 -21.39 18.34 -16.80
N TRP A 58 -21.45 18.19 -18.12
CA TRP A 58 -21.85 16.94 -18.77
C TRP A 58 -20.91 15.76 -18.44
N VAL A 59 -19.65 16.02 -18.03
CA VAL A 59 -18.72 14.98 -17.58
C VAL A 59 -19.22 14.30 -16.30
N LEU A 60 -19.93 15.01 -15.42
CA LEU A 60 -20.58 14.42 -14.25
C LEU A 60 -21.71 13.48 -14.64
N ALA A 61 -22.47 13.81 -15.69
CA ALA A 61 -23.53 12.93 -16.19
C ALA A 61 -22.94 11.62 -16.74
N VAL A 62 -21.80 11.66 -17.44
CA VAL A 62 -21.08 10.47 -17.87
C VAL A 62 -20.62 9.64 -16.67
N ALA A 63 -20.04 10.28 -15.64
CA ALA A 63 -19.60 9.59 -14.43
C ALA A 63 -20.77 8.92 -13.68
N LEU A 64 -21.89 9.62 -13.56
CA LEU A 64 -23.11 9.12 -12.92
C LEU A 64 -23.73 7.96 -13.71
N CYS A 65 -23.77 8.07 -15.04
CA CYS A 65 -24.28 7.01 -15.93
C CYS A 65 -23.44 5.73 -15.80
N VAL A 66 -22.12 5.84 -15.87
CA VAL A 66 -21.23 4.68 -15.71
C VAL A 66 -21.34 4.08 -14.31
N CYS A 67 -21.45 4.91 -13.28
CA CYS A 67 -21.73 4.45 -11.92
C CYS A 67 -23.03 3.65 -11.85
N ALA A 68 -24.12 4.20 -12.40
CA ALA A 68 -25.43 3.54 -12.43
C ALA A 68 -25.38 2.20 -13.19
N VAL A 69 -24.70 2.14 -14.34
CA VAL A 69 -24.51 0.90 -15.11
C VAL A 69 -23.73 -0.15 -14.32
N ILE A 70 -22.65 0.25 -13.63
CA ILE A 70 -21.85 -0.67 -12.81
C ILE A 70 -22.65 -1.17 -11.61
N VAL A 71 -23.38 -0.29 -10.92
CA VAL A 71 -24.23 -0.64 -9.77
C VAL A 71 -25.34 -1.59 -10.23
N TYR A 72 -26.01 -1.29 -11.34
CA TYR A 72 -27.04 -2.15 -11.92
C TYR A 72 -26.47 -3.53 -12.28
N ALA A 73 -25.33 -3.58 -12.97
CA ALA A 73 -24.67 -4.83 -13.30
C ALA A 73 -24.30 -5.62 -12.04
N ALA A 74 -23.78 -4.96 -11.01
CA ALA A 74 -23.43 -5.59 -9.73
C ALA A 74 -24.64 -6.20 -9.03
N VAL A 75 -25.77 -5.48 -8.97
CA VAL A 75 -27.03 -5.96 -8.38
C VAL A 75 -27.61 -7.11 -9.20
N ALA A 76 -27.66 -6.99 -10.52
CA ALA A 76 -28.15 -8.05 -11.42
C ALA A 76 -27.30 -9.33 -11.31
N LEU A 77 -25.98 -9.20 -11.21
CA LEU A 77 -25.05 -10.31 -11.02
C LEU A 77 -25.15 -10.91 -9.61
N ALA A 78 -25.42 -10.10 -8.59
CA ALA A 78 -25.63 -10.58 -7.22
C ALA A 78 -26.90 -11.41 -7.11
N GLY A 79 -27.98 -11.01 -7.79
CA GLY A 79 -29.26 -11.75 -7.81
C GLY A 79 -29.18 -13.11 -8.53
N ARG A 80 -28.19 -13.30 -9.42
CA ARG A 80 -27.95 -14.57 -10.14
C ARG A 80 -26.92 -15.48 -9.45
N ARG A 81 -26.34 -15.06 -8.33
CA ARG A 81 -25.24 -15.77 -7.67
C ARG A 81 -25.76 -16.55 -6.47
N ASP A 82 -25.46 -17.84 -6.44
CA ASP A 82 -25.70 -18.65 -5.24
C ASP A 82 -24.93 -18.11 -4.03
N LEU A 83 -25.55 -18.23 -2.84
CA LEU A 83 -24.94 -17.82 -1.58
C LEU A 83 -23.63 -18.59 -1.36
N GLY A 84 -22.54 -17.85 -1.19
CA GLY A 84 -21.18 -18.41 -1.06
C GLY A 84 -20.49 -18.80 -2.38
N GLY A 85 -21.22 -18.97 -3.48
CA GLY A 85 -20.70 -19.36 -4.79
C GLY A 85 -20.09 -18.20 -5.58
N GLY A 86 -19.11 -18.44 -6.44
CA GLY A 86 -18.57 -17.42 -7.34
C GLY A 86 -19.13 -17.53 -8.75
N LEU A 87 -19.55 -16.42 -9.37
CA LEU A 87 -19.92 -16.30 -10.81
C LEU A 87 -18.91 -16.81 -11.87
N LEU A 88 -17.68 -17.15 -11.47
CA LEU A 88 -16.62 -17.62 -12.37
C LEU A 88 -16.25 -19.01 -11.86
N PRO A 89 -16.14 -20.02 -12.74
CA PRO A 89 -15.80 -21.36 -12.35
C PRO A 89 -14.50 -21.37 -11.53
N SER A 90 -14.55 -21.98 -10.35
CA SER A 90 -13.34 -22.30 -9.60
C SER A 90 -12.56 -23.33 -10.43
N ARG A 91 -11.37 -22.98 -10.94
CA ARG A 91 -10.51 -23.98 -11.59
C ARG A 91 -10.25 -25.10 -10.60
N GLN A 92 -10.65 -26.33 -10.96
CA GLN A 92 -10.30 -27.50 -10.19
C GLN A 92 -8.77 -27.61 -10.17
N GLY A 93 -8.21 -27.72 -8.97
CA GLY A 93 -6.78 -27.93 -8.81
C GLY A 93 -6.37 -29.31 -9.37
N PRO A 94 -5.07 -29.55 -9.59
CA PRO A 94 -4.57 -30.87 -9.95
C PRO A 94 -5.05 -31.93 -8.95
N ALA A 95 -5.35 -33.13 -9.44
CA ALA A 95 -5.85 -34.25 -8.62
C ALA A 95 -4.87 -34.70 -7.52
N GLY A 96 -3.57 -34.43 -7.69
CA GLY A 96 -2.53 -34.65 -6.68
C GLY A 96 -2.01 -33.34 -6.10
N ALA A 97 -1.82 -33.30 -4.78
CA ALA A 97 -1.10 -32.21 -4.13
C ALA A 97 0.39 -32.28 -4.51
N ALA A 98 0.90 -31.24 -5.19
CA ALA A 98 2.33 -31.14 -5.48
C ALA A 98 3.17 -31.26 -4.21
N ALA A 99 4.35 -31.90 -4.25
CA ALA A 99 5.22 -32.09 -3.08
C ALA A 99 5.55 -30.79 -2.31
N ARG A 100 5.51 -29.65 -3.01
CA ARG A 100 5.68 -28.31 -2.42
C ARG A 100 4.53 -27.90 -1.50
N LEU A 101 3.36 -28.55 -1.52
CA LEU A 101 2.22 -28.28 -0.63
C LEU A 101 2.26 -29.11 0.67
N ARG A 102 3.31 -29.91 0.90
CA ARG A 102 3.48 -30.69 2.14
C ARG A 102 3.71 -29.85 3.40
N SER A 103 3.93 -28.53 3.26
CA SER A 103 4.13 -27.65 4.40
C SER A 103 3.06 -26.53 4.50
N PRO A 104 2.58 -26.22 5.71
CA PRO A 104 1.69 -25.07 5.97
C PRO A 104 2.28 -23.73 5.49
N LEU A 105 3.60 -23.60 5.56
CA LEU A 105 4.34 -22.44 5.07
C LEU A 105 4.20 -22.28 3.55
N ALA A 106 4.24 -23.37 2.80
CA ALA A 106 4.08 -23.31 1.35
C ALA A 106 2.65 -23.02 0.92
N LEU A 107 1.65 -23.50 1.67
CA LEU A 107 0.25 -23.13 1.47
C LEU A 107 0.06 -21.62 1.73
N ALA A 108 0.57 -21.11 2.85
CA ALA A 108 0.47 -19.70 3.18
C ALA A 108 1.23 -18.82 2.17
N TRP A 109 2.41 -19.24 1.71
CA TRP A 109 3.13 -18.58 0.64
C TRP A 109 2.32 -18.54 -0.67
N ARG A 110 1.67 -19.65 -1.05
CA ARG A 110 0.81 -19.70 -2.23
C ARG A 110 -0.38 -18.75 -2.13
N LEU A 111 -0.91 -18.54 -0.93
CA LEU A 111 -2.00 -17.60 -0.68
C LEU A 111 -1.54 -16.15 -0.80
N HIS A 112 -0.34 -15.84 -0.30
CA HIS A 112 0.19 -14.47 -0.28
C HIS A 112 0.91 -14.05 -1.57
N ARG A 113 1.54 -14.97 -2.30
CA ARG A 113 2.43 -14.64 -3.44
C ARG A 113 1.79 -13.75 -4.50
N GLY A 114 0.52 -13.99 -4.83
CA GLY A 114 -0.18 -13.21 -5.86
C GLY A 114 -0.40 -11.78 -5.41
N SER A 115 -0.79 -11.59 -4.15
CA SER A 115 -0.96 -10.26 -3.59
C SER A 115 0.37 -9.55 -3.36
N ILE A 116 1.42 -10.26 -2.93
CA ILE A 116 2.76 -9.69 -2.78
C ILE A 116 3.27 -9.22 -4.14
N ALA A 117 3.21 -10.07 -5.17
CA ALA A 117 3.65 -9.72 -6.51
C ALA A 117 2.89 -8.51 -7.08
N ALA A 118 1.57 -8.47 -6.93
CA ALA A 118 0.76 -7.34 -7.39
C ALA A 118 1.11 -6.03 -6.68
N ARG A 119 1.29 -6.05 -5.35
CA ARG A 119 1.68 -4.85 -4.59
C ARG A 119 3.10 -4.43 -4.89
N ALA A 120 4.03 -5.38 -4.98
CA ALA A 120 5.42 -5.16 -5.36
C ALA A 120 5.53 -4.50 -6.74
N ALA A 121 4.77 -5.00 -7.72
CA ALA A 121 4.68 -4.40 -9.06
C ALA A 121 4.08 -2.99 -9.02
N GLY A 122 3.02 -2.77 -8.24
CA GLY A 122 2.40 -1.45 -8.09
C GLY A 122 3.37 -0.42 -7.49
N PHE A 123 4.06 -0.78 -6.41
CA PHE A 123 5.08 0.05 -5.79
C PHE A 123 6.26 0.32 -6.73
N GLY A 124 6.74 -0.72 -7.44
CA GLY A 124 7.79 -0.55 -8.46
C GLY A 124 7.38 0.41 -9.59
N ALA A 125 6.14 0.28 -10.10
CA ALA A 125 5.62 1.15 -11.14
C ALA A 125 5.49 2.61 -10.67
N VAL A 126 4.99 2.85 -9.44
CA VAL A 126 4.93 4.18 -8.84
C VAL A 126 6.34 4.74 -8.63
N GLY A 127 7.28 3.92 -8.15
CA GLY A 127 8.68 4.32 -7.97
C GLY A 127 9.33 4.74 -9.28
N PHE A 128 9.20 3.92 -10.32
CA PHE A 128 9.71 4.23 -11.63
C PHE A 128 9.15 5.55 -12.19
N ALA A 129 7.83 5.73 -12.13
CA ALA A 129 7.17 6.95 -12.60
C ALA A 129 7.62 8.19 -11.82
N LEU A 130 7.79 8.07 -10.51
CA LEU A 130 8.27 9.15 -9.65
C LEU A 130 9.73 9.51 -9.97
N GLY A 131 10.61 8.52 -10.06
CA GLY A 131 12.02 8.74 -10.38
C GLY A 131 12.22 9.36 -11.76
N ALA A 132 11.44 8.92 -12.76
CA ALA A 132 11.49 9.47 -14.11
C ALA A 132 10.99 10.93 -14.19
N THR A 133 10.14 11.36 -13.26
CA THR A 133 9.56 12.72 -13.25
C THR A 133 10.27 13.67 -12.28
N ALA A 134 11.14 13.17 -11.41
CA ALA A 134 11.80 13.95 -10.37
C ALA A 134 12.59 15.15 -10.91
N GLU A 135 13.32 14.99 -12.02
CA GLU A 135 14.07 16.07 -12.66
C GLU A 135 13.14 17.14 -13.27
N SER A 136 12.04 16.71 -13.89
CA SER A 136 11.05 17.62 -14.46
C SER A 136 10.35 18.43 -13.37
N LEU A 137 10.09 17.81 -12.23
CA LEU A 137 9.57 18.49 -11.03
C LEU A 137 10.57 19.52 -10.50
N GLY A 138 11.85 19.17 -10.37
CA GLY A 138 12.90 20.11 -9.99
C GLY A 138 12.91 21.37 -10.86
N ARG A 139 12.91 21.20 -12.19
CA ARG A 139 12.90 22.31 -13.15
C ARG A 139 11.64 23.16 -13.12
N ILE A 140 10.46 22.55 -12.95
CA ILE A 140 9.19 23.27 -12.83
C ILE A 140 9.16 24.09 -11.53
N MET A 141 9.71 23.53 -10.45
CA MET A 141 9.66 24.15 -9.14
C MET A 141 10.67 25.29 -8.96
N GLU A 142 11.83 25.19 -9.59
CA GLU A 142 12.77 26.32 -9.74
C GLU A 142 12.09 27.52 -10.41
N ARG A 143 11.19 27.25 -11.37
CA ARG A 143 10.45 28.26 -12.15
C ARG A 143 9.09 28.65 -11.55
N GLY A 144 8.64 27.99 -10.47
CA GLY A 144 7.30 28.13 -9.88
C GLY A 144 7.15 29.27 -8.86
N SER A 145 5.89 29.60 -8.52
CA SER A 145 5.53 30.73 -7.62
C SER A 145 5.97 30.53 -6.16
N PRO A 146 6.20 31.61 -5.39
CA PRO A 146 6.70 31.55 -4.00
C PRO A 146 5.82 30.73 -3.04
N GLN A 147 4.50 30.73 -3.25
CA GLN A 147 3.55 30.01 -2.39
C GLN A 147 3.66 28.48 -2.50
N ALA A 148 3.95 27.93 -3.69
CA ALA A 148 4.17 26.49 -3.85
C ALA A 148 5.45 26.03 -3.13
N ARG A 149 6.47 26.90 -3.11
CA ARG A 149 7.72 26.72 -2.35
C ARG A 149 7.47 26.66 -0.85
N GLU A 150 6.60 27.52 -0.33
CA GLU A 150 6.33 27.62 1.10
C GLU A 150 5.51 26.44 1.64
N VAL A 151 4.50 25.96 0.91
CA VAL A 151 3.74 24.76 1.29
C VAL A 151 4.64 23.51 1.32
N LEU A 152 5.57 23.38 0.37
CA LEU A 152 6.50 22.25 0.37
C LEU A 152 7.57 22.33 1.46
N ALA A 153 8.06 23.53 1.77
CA ALA A 153 9.03 23.74 2.86
C ALA A 153 8.46 23.32 4.23
N ARG A 154 7.14 23.37 4.40
CA ARG A 154 6.46 22.89 5.60
C ARG A 154 6.30 21.36 5.63
N LEU A 155 6.34 20.70 4.47
CA LEU A 155 6.14 19.25 4.32
C LEU A 155 7.43 18.41 4.40
N GLY A 156 8.61 18.98 4.20
CA GLY A 156 9.87 18.22 4.17
C GLY A 156 11.05 18.98 4.79
N GLY A 157 11.99 18.26 5.42
CA GLY A 157 13.12 18.80 6.19
C GLY A 157 14.14 19.62 5.39
N GLN A 158 15.34 19.82 5.97
CA GLN A 158 16.42 20.55 5.32
C GLN A 158 16.91 19.78 4.07
N GLY A 159 17.09 20.47 2.95
CA GLY A 159 17.45 19.87 1.67
C GLY A 159 16.92 20.67 0.47
N THR A 160 17.10 20.14 -0.74
CA THR A 160 16.52 20.75 -1.95
C THR A 160 14.99 20.61 -1.94
N LEU A 161 14.28 21.45 -2.71
CA LEU A 161 12.83 21.33 -2.87
C LEU A 161 12.38 19.95 -3.37
N VAL A 162 13.21 19.31 -4.20
CA VAL A 162 12.99 17.94 -4.68
C VAL A 162 13.08 16.96 -3.52
N ASP A 163 14.01 17.15 -2.58
CA ASP A 163 14.13 16.29 -1.40
C ASP A 163 12.91 16.40 -0.49
N GLN A 164 12.37 17.61 -0.31
CA GLN A 164 11.16 17.81 0.49
C GLN A 164 9.95 17.12 -0.11
N PHE A 165 9.79 17.21 -1.45
CA PHE A 165 8.77 16.46 -2.17
C PHE A 165 8.93 14.96 -2.01
N LEU A 166 10.16 14.45 -2.18
CA LEU A 166 10.47 13.04 -2.04
C LEU A 166 10.19 12.54 -0.62
N VAL A 167 10.56 13.29 0.42
CA VAL A 167 10.23 12.97 1.82
C VAL A 167 8.71 12.82 2.00
N GLY A 168 7.93 13.76 1.46
CA GLY A 168 6.47 13.69 1.49
C GLY A 168 5.93 12.42 0.82
N VAL A 169 6.43 12.08 -0.37
CA VAL A 169 6.04 10.86 -1.10
C VAL A 169 6.44 9.59 -0.34
N MET A 170 7.65 9.55 0.25
CA MET A 170 8.11 8.43 1.07
C MET A 170 7.20 8.20 2.27
N SER A 171 6.72 9.27 2.92
CA SER A 171 5.78 9.16 4.05
C SER A 171 4.44 8.52 3.64
N LEU A 172 3.86 8.96 2.52
CA LEU A 172 2.61 8.40 1.99
C LEU A 172 2.77 6.93 1.59
N LEU A 173 3.93 6.57 1.03
CA LEU A 173 4.24 5.19 0.68
C LEU A 173 4.52 4.31 1.88
N GLY A 174 5.14 4.85 2.94
CA GLY A 174 5.27 4.19 4.23
C GLY A 174 3.90 3.81 4.80
N VAL A 175 2.93 4.73 4.72
CA VAL A 175 1.53 4.46 5.13
C VAL A 175 0.89 3.39 4.24
N ALA A 176 1.02 3.50 2.91
CA ALA A 176 0.49 2.49 2.00
C ALA A 176 1.09 1.10 2.24
N ALA A 177 2.39 1.04 2.55
CA ALA A 177 3.09 -0.20 2.91
C ALA A 177 2.60 -0.75 4.26
N ALA A 178 2.34 0.11 5.25
CA ALA A 178 1.75 -0.25 6.53
C ALA A 178 0.34 -0.84 6.35
N VAL A 179 -0.52 -0.23 5.52
CA VAL A 179 -1.84 -0.78 5.16
C VAL A 179 -1.69 -2.18 4.56
N SER A 180 -0.79 -2.34 3.60
CA SER A 180 -0.50 -3.64 2.95
C SER A 180 -0.06 -4.69 3.96
N GLY A 181 0.81 -4.31 4.89
CA GLY A 181 1.31 -5.18 5.95
C GLY A 181 0.22 -5.60 6.94
N VAL A 182 -0.59 -4.66 7.42
CA VAL A 182 -1.78 -4.93 8.24
C VAL A 182 -2.73 -5.88 7.51
N GLN A 183 -3.06 -5.61 6.24
CA GLN A 183 -3.93 -6.50 5.45
C GLN A 183 -3.38 -7.92 5.36
N ALA A 184 -2.07 -8.08 5.16
CA ALA A 184 -1.42 -9.37 5.10
C ALA A 184 -1.44 -10.09 6.46
N ALA A 185 -1.23 -9.37 7.57
CA ALA A 185 -1.30 -9.92 8.92
C ALA A 185 -2.71 -10.44 9.25
N LEU A 186 -3.76 -9.75 8.77
CA LEU A 186 -5.16 -10.10 9.01
C LEU A 186 -5.68 -11.25 8.12
N VAL A 187 -4.88 -11.76 7.19
CA VAL A 187 -5.23 -12.97 6.43
C VAL A 187 -5.42 -14.17 7.37
N ALA A 188 -4.59 -14.31 8.41
CA ALA A 188 -4.74 -15.37 9.41
C ALA A 188 -6.12 -15.32 10.08
N ARG A 189 -6.60 -14.11 10.41
CA ARG A 189 -7.94 -13.90 10.97
C ARG A 189 -9.06 -14.25 10.00
N ALA A 190 -8.87 -13.98 8.71
CA ALA A 190 -9.84 -14.34 7.67
C ALA A 190 -9.92 -15.85 7.45
N GLU A 191 -8.79 -16.57 7.59
CA GLU A 191 -8.75 -18.03 7.56
C GLU A 191 -9.46 -18.64 8.79
N GLU A 192 -9.22 -18.10 9.99
CA GLU A 192 -9.95 -18.50 11.21
C GLU A 192 -11.46 -18.28 11.06
N ARG A 193 -11.89 -17.09 10.65
CA ARG A 193 -13.32 -16.76 10.53
C ARG A 193 -14.08 -17.57 9.48
N ALA A 194 -13.35 -18.19 8.56
CA ALA A 194 -13.96 -18.97 7.49
C ALA A 194 -13.88 -20.48 7.75
N GLY A 195 -13.51 -20.92 8.96
CA GLY A 195 -13.38 -22.34 9.33
C GLY A 195 -12.25 -23.07 8.63
N ARG A 196 -11.36 -22.36 7.90
CA ARG A 196 -10.27 -23.00 7.14
C ARG A 196 -9.05 -23.31 8.03
N ALA A 197 -8.98 -22.71 9.20
CA ALA A 197 -7.91 -22.97 10.16
C ALA A 197 -8.05 -24.35 10.83
N GLU A 198 -9.28 -24.79 11.11
CA GLU A 198 -9.58 -26.05 11.79
C GLU A 198 -9.00 -27.30 11.09
N PRO A 199 -9.26 -27.57 9.79
CA PRO A 199 -8.74 -28.77 9.14
C PRO A 199 -7.21 -28.78 9.07
N VAL A 200 -6.58 -27.60 9.06
CA VAL A 200 -5.11 -27.47 9.03
C VAL A 200 -4.50 -27.70 10.41
N LEU A 201 -5.18 -27.27 11.48
CA LEU A 201 -4.74 -27.46 12.86
C LEU A 201 -5.09 -28.85 13.41
N ALA A 202 -6.02 -29.57 12.78
CA ALA A 202 -6.28 -30.99 13.04
C ALA A 202 -5.15 -31.90 12.54
N ALA A 203 -4.39 -31.46 11.53
CA ALA A 203 -3.14 -32.11 11.12
C ALA A 203 -2.01 -31.85 12.15
N PRO A 204 -0.86 -32.58 12.12
CA PRO A 204 0.25 -32.38 13.04
C PRO A 204 1.04 -31.07 12.77
N VAL A 205 0.35 -29.93 12.84
CA VAL A 205 0.86 -28.58 12.60
C VAL A 205 0.64 -27.75 13.85
N GLY A 206 1.74 -27.36 14.50
CA GLY A 206 1.66 -26.46 15.66
C GLY A 206 1.10 -25.08 15.29
N ARG A 207 0.30 -24.49 16.18
CA ARG A 207 -0.33 -23.16 16.03
C ARG A 207 0.66 -22.06 15.63
N LEU A 208 1.86 -22.07 16.22
CA LEU A 208 2.92 -21.12 15.87
C LEU A 208 3.44 -21.29 14.45
N ARG A 209 3.56 -22.53 13.96
CA ARG A 209 4.06 -22.81 12.61
C ARG A 209 3.04 -22.36 11.56
N TRP A 210 1.76 -22.53 11.86
CA TRP A 210 0.67 -21.97 11.06
C TRP A 210 0.72 -20.43 11.06
N ALA A 211 0.84 -19.81 12.23
CA ALA A 211 0.89 -18.35 12.38
C ALA A 211 2.11 -17.73 11.68
N ALA A 212 3.28 -18.37 11.77
CA ALA A 212 4.50 -17.97 11.08
C ALA A 212 4.31 -17.94 9.56
N GLY A 213 3.48 -18.84 9.00
CA GLY A 213 3.14 -18.85 7.59
C GLY A 213 2.40 -17.61 7.11
N HIS A 214 1.66 -16.93 7.98
CA HIS A 214 1.00 -15.66 7.65
C HIS A 214 1.85 -14.45 8.04
N LEU A 215 2.60 -14.54 9.15
CA LEU A 215 3.45 -13.47 9.65
C LEU A 215 4.62 -13.16 8.71
N VAL A 216 5.33 -14.18 8.22
CA VAL A 216 6.51 -13.99 7.34
C VAL A 216 6.13 -13.22 6.07
N PRO A 217 5.07 -13.61 5.30
CA PRO A 217 4.59 -12.82 4.18
C PRO A 217 4.11 -11.41 4.55
N ALA A 218 3.57 -11.22 5.76
CA ALA A 218 3.11 -9.91 6.22
C ALA A 218 4.24 -8.93 6.53
N LEU A 219 5.42 -9.44 6.93
CA LEU A 219 6.62 -8.63 7.16
C LEU A 219 7.43 -8.44 5.87
N LEU A 220 7.61 -9.51 5.09
CA LEU A 220 8.40 -9.49 3.85
C LEU A 220 7.68 -8.78 2.70
N GLY A 221 6.36 -8.90 2.60
CA GLY A 221 5.59 -8.29 1.50
C GLY A 221 5.77 -6.77 1.41
N PRO A 222 5.55 -6.01 2.50
CA PRO A 222 5.82 -4.58 2.53
C PRO A 222 7.31 -4.23 2.34
N ALA A 223 8.23 -5.04 2.87
CA ALA A 223 9.68 -4.84 2.67
C ALA A 223 10.05 -4.93 1.19
N LEU A 224 9.57 -5.95 0.49
CA LEU A 224 9.77 -6.12 -0.95
C LEU A 224 9.13 -4.98 -1.74
N ALA A 225 7.94 -4.52 -1.35
CA ALA A 225 7.27 -3.41 -2.01
C ALA A 225 8.06 -2.10 -1.88
N LEU A 226 8.53 -1.75 -0.68
CA LEU A 226 9.35 -0.56 -0.45
C LEU A 226 10.71 -0.66 -1.15
N ALA A 227 11.35 -1.84 -1.13
CA ALA A 227 12.60 -2.07 -1.84
C ALA A 227 12.44 -1.89 -3.36
N LEU A 228 11.39 -2.47 -3.96
CA LEU A 228 11.11 -2.30 -5.39
C LEU A 228 10.78 -0.85 -5.75
N PHE A 229 10.02 -0.15 -4.91
CA PHE A 229 9.78 1.27 -5.08
C PHE A 229 11.09 2.06 -5.07
N GLY A 230 11.93 1.89 -4.04
CA GLY A 230 13.19 2.60 -3.89
C GLY A 230 14.19 2.30 -5.00
N CYS A 231 14.32 1.03 -5.40
CA CYS A 231 15.15 0.63 -6.54
C CYS A 231 14.64 1.24 -7.85
N ALA A 232 13.34 1.16 -8.12
CA ALA A 232 12.77 1.68 -9.37
C ALA A 232 12.87 3.21 -9.44
N ALA A 233 12.62 3.92 -8.35
CA ALA A 233 12.77 5.36 -8.26
C ALA A 233 14.24 5.78 -8.40
N GLY A 234 15.14 5.10 -7.67
CA GLY A 234 16.58 5.29 -7.71
C GLY A 234 17.18 5.09 -9.11
N LEU A 235 16.81 3.99 -9.77
CA LEU A 235 17.22 3.70 -11.15
C LEU A 235 16.71 4.76 -12.13
N ALA A 236 15.42 5.05 -12.11
CA ALA A 236 14.83 6.00 -13.06
C ALA A 236 15.38 7.42 -12.88
N HIS A 237 15.53 7.87 -11.63
CA HIS A 237 16.10 9.19 -11.35
C HIS A 237 17.60 9.25 -11.66
N GLY A 238 18.36 8.22 -11.27
CA GLY A 238 19.79 8.12 -11.54
C GLY A 238 20.11 8.08 -13.03
N LEU A 239 19.28 7.40 -13.84
CA LEU A 239 19.43 7.41 -15.31
C LEU A 239 19.13 8.78 -15.91
N ALA A 240 18.15 9.52 -15.37
CA ALA A 240 17.81 10.86 -15.85
C ALA A 240 18.93 11.88 -15.58
N VAL A 241 19.57 11.81 -14.41
CA VAL A 241 20.60 12.77 -13.96
C VAL A 241 22.03 12.28 -14.28
N GLY A 242 22.19 11.05 -14.74
CA GLY A 242 23.50 10.44 -15.01
C GLY A 242 24.26 9.97 -13.77
N ASP A 243 23.58 9.81 -12.63
CA ASP A 243 24.15 9.36 -11.35
C ASP A 243 23.33 8.21 -10.72
N VAL A 244 23.41 7.03 -11.34
CA VAL A 244 22.78 5.81 -10.78
C VAL A 244 23.47 5.37 -9.49
N GLY A 245 24.79 5.54 -9.41
CA GLY A 245 25.61 5.11 -8.26
C GLY A 245 25.23 5.83 -6.96
N GLY A 246 24.92 7.12 -7.03
CA GLY A 246 24.46 7.91 -5.88
C GLY A 246 22.96 7.82 -5.63
N GLN A 247 22.13 7.94 -6.67
CA GLN A 247 20.66 8.05 -6.47
C GLN A 247 20.00 6.72 -6.07
N LEU A 248 20.51 5.59 -6.55
CA LEU A 248 19.94 4.28 -6.22
C LEU A 248 20.01 3.95 -4.71
N PRO A 249 21.18 3.94 -4.05
CA PRO A 249 21.25 3.68 -2.61
C PRO A 249 20.54 4.77 -1.81
N ARG A 250 20.53 6.01 -2.28
CA ARG A 250 19.87 7.14 -1.62
C ARG A 250 18.35 6.96 -1.54
N LEU A 251 17.69 6.66 -2.66
CA LEU A 251 16.23 6.47 -2.70
C LEU A 251 15.81 5.11 -2.13
N LEU A 252 16.64 4.07 -2.29
CA LEU A 252 16.43 2.79 -1.62
C LEU A 252 16.50 2.94 -0.09
N GLY A 253 17.51 3.64 0.43
CA GLY A 253 17.65 3.91 1.85
C GLY A 253 16.47 4.72 2.40
N ALA A 254 16.05 5.76 1.69
CA ALA A 254 14.88 6.56 2.05
C ALA A 254 13.59 5.71 2.13
N ALA A 255 13.39 4.79 1.18
CA ALA A 255 12.25 3.88 1.20
C ALA A 255 12.32 2.86 2.34
N LEU A 256 13.50 2.27 2.59
CA LEU A 256 13.69 1.26 3.64
C LEU A 256 13.64 1.83 5.05
N VAL A 257 13.93 3.12 5.25
CA VAL A 257 13.75 3.79 6.55
C VAL A 257 12.29 3.79 7.01
N GLN A 258 11.32 3.66 6.10
CA GLN A 258 9.90 3.53 6.47
C GLN A 258 9.57 2.16 7.09
N LEU A 259 10.43 1.15 6.92
CA LEU A 259 10.13 -0.24 7.25
C LEU A 259 9.86 -0.51 8.74
N PRO A 260 10.60 0.09 9.70
CA PRO A 260 10.31 -0.11 11.13
C PRO A 260 8.91 0.35 11.54
N ALA A 261 8.41 1.46 10.98
CA ALA A 261 7.04 1.91 11.22
C ALA A 261 6.03 0.92 10.67
N VAL A 262 6.25 0.45 9.44
CA VAL A 262 5.40 -0.57 8.80
C VAL A 262 5.33 -1.84 9.65
N TRP A 263 6.47 -2.33 10.15
CA TRP A 263 6.51 -3.51 11.01
C TRP A 263 5.86 -3.28 12.37
N LEU A 264 5.92 -2.07 12.93
CA LEU A 264 5.22 -1.75 14.17
C LEU A 264 3.70 -1.91 14.00
N PHE A 265 3.13 -1.39 12.91
CA PHE A 265 1.70 -1.56 12.61
C PHE A 265 1.33 -3.02 12.26
N CYS A 266 2.19 -3.74 11.55
CA CYS A 266 2.02 -5.19 11.33
C CYS A 266 2.00 -5.95 12.67
N GLY A 267 2.96 -5.65 13.54
CA GLY A 267 3.08 -6.24 14.87
C GLY A 267 1.85 -5.95 15.72
N LEU A 268 1.36 -4.71 15.69
CA LEU A 268 0.12 -4.32 16.39
C LEU A 268 -1.08 -5.12 15.89
N ALA A 269 -1.28 -5.19 14.57
CA ALA A 269 -2.37 -5.96 13.98
C ALA A 269 -2.29 -7.45 14.37
N PHE A 270 -1.09 -8.00 14.38
CA PHE A 270 -0.83 -9.39 14.77
C PHE A 270 -1.01 -9.62 16.28
N ALA A 271 -0.62 -8.67 17.13
CA ALA A 271 -0.83 -8.69 18.58
C ALA A 271 -2.32 -8.69 18.90
N LEU A 272 -3.09 -7.78 18.28
CA LEU A 272 -4.54 -7.72 18.42
C LEU A 272 -5.19 -9.03 17.94
N PHE A 273 -4.73 -9.57 16.81
CA PHE A 273 -5.19 -10.87 16.33
C PHE A 273 -4.93 -12.00 17.33
N GLY A 274 -3.72 -12.09 17.89
CA GLY A 274 -3.34 -13.16 18.82
C GLY A 274 -3.99 -13.05 20.19
N LEU A 275 -4.10 -11.85 20.74
CA LEU A 275 -4.60 -11.59 22.09
C LEU A 275 -6.12 -11.43 22.13
N SER A 276 -6.70 -10.61 21.26
CA SER A 276 -8.13 -10.30 21.24
C SER A 276 -8.65 -10.08 19.82
N PRO A 277 -9.09 -11.15 19.13
CA PRO A 277 -9.52 -11.07 17.73
C PRO A 277 -10.75 -10.21 17.46
N ARG A 278 -11.43 -9.76 18.53
CA ARG A 278 -12.55 -8.82 18.47
C ARG A 278 -12.06 -7.38 18.23
N LEU A 279 -10.87 -7.05 18.70
CA LEU A 279 -10.27 -5.72 18.62
C LEU A 279 -9.43 -5.49 17.37
N VAL A 280 -9.36 -6.47 16.46
CA VAL A 280 -8.58 -6.40 15.22
C VAL A 280 -8.90 -5.18 14.36
N ALA A 281 -10.15 -4.71 14.37
CA ALA A 281 -10.54 -3.48 13.66
C ALA A 281 -9.80 -2.23 14.19
N GLY A 282 -9.41 -2.24 15.47
CA GLY A 282 -8.64 -1.17 16.11
C GLY A 282 -7.27 -0.94 15.48
N ALA A 283 -6.68 -1.94 14.80
CA ALA A 283 -5.42 -1.76 14.09
C ALA A 283 -5.52 -0.67 13.01
N TYR A 284 -6.65 -0.59 12.30
CA TYR A 284 -6.89 0.45 11.31
C TYR A 284 -7.16 1.81 11.95
N ALA A 285 -7.83 1.84 13.11
CA ALA A 285 -8.05 3.07 13.84
C ALA A 285 -6.72 3.69 14.29
N VAL A 286 -5.79 2.88 14.82
CA VAL A 286 -4.46 3.35 15.23
C VAL A 286 -3.63 3.80 14.03
N LEU A 287 -3.68 3.07 12.91
CA LEU A 287 -3.01 3.47 11.67
C LEU A 287 -3.55 4.80 11.13
N LEU A 288 -4.88 4.96 11.10
CA LEU A 288 -5.55 6.17 10.64
C LEU A 288 -5.23 7.35 11.58
N ALA A 289 -5.26 7.13 12.90
CA ALA A 289 -4.87 8.14 13.87
C ALA A 289 -3.42 8.58 13.67
N GLY A 290 -2.49 7.64 13.48
CA GLY A 290 -1.08 7.95 13.20
C GLY A 290 -0.88 8.78 11.92
N LEU A 291 -1.62 8.45 10.86
CA LEU A 291 -1.66 9.20 9.61
C LEU A 291 -2.20 10.63 9.82
N VAL A 292 -3.38 10.75 10.42
CA VAL A 292 -4.04 12.05 10.65
C VAL A 292 -3.19 12.94 11.54
N LEU A 293 -2.65 12.41 12.63
CA LEU A 293 -1.77 13.16 13.54
C LEU A 293 -0.46 13.59 12.87
N GLY A 294 0.08 12.75 11.97
CA GLY A 294 1.31 13.07 11.23
C GLY A 294 1.10 14.17 10.18
N TRP A 295 0.01 14.09 9.41
CA TRP A 295 -0.30 15.04 8.33
C TRP A 295 -1.01 16.29 8.84
N ALA A 296 -2.13 16.12 9.54
CA ALA A 296 -2.93 17.24 10.02
C ALA A 296 -2.29 17.93 11.23
N GLY A 297 -1.48 17.22 12.02
CA GLY A 297 -0.83 17.82 13.19
C GLY A 297 0.18 18.90 12.84
N ALA A 298 0.90 18.74 11.72
CA ALA A 298 1.81 19.76 11.21
C ALA A 298 1.04 20.98 10.66
N GLU A 299 -0.07 20.76 9.96
CA GLU A 299 -0.86 21.82 9.33
C GLU A 299 -1.70 22.62 10.36
N LEU A 300 -2.29 21.91 11.33
CA LEU A 300 -3.15 22.48 12.38
C LEU A 300 -2.36 23.08 13.56
N ARG A 301 -1.01 23.07 13.50
CA ARG A 301 -0.12 23.52 14.59
C ARG A 301 -0.49 22.93 15.95
N LEU A 302 -0.78 21.64 15.99
CA LEU A 302 -1.17 20.95 17.23
C LEU A 302 -0.02 20.95 18.25
N ALA A 303 -0.36 20.84 19.52
CA ALA A 303 0.62 20.81 20.60
C ALA A 303 1.66 19.68 20.38
N PRO A 304 2.94 19.88 20.76
CA PRO A 304 4.03 18.93 20.48
C PRO A 304 3.79 17.51 21.03
N TRP A 305 3.05 17.38 22.13
CA TRP A 305 2.70 16.08 22.69
C TRP A 305 1.70 15.29 21.81
N VAL A 306 0.86 16.00 21.04
CA VAL A 306 -0.13 15.42 20.12
C VAL A 306 0.54 14.93 18.83
N THR A 307 1.46 15.72 18.28
CA THR A 307 2.25 15.34 17.10
C THR A 307 3.31 14.28 17.42
N GLY A 308 3.78 14.26 18.67
CA GLY A 308 4.64 13.22 19.24
C GLY A 308 3.97 11.86 19.43
N LEU A 309 2.65 11.75 19.29
CA LEU A 309 1.97 10.45 19.25
C LEU A 309 2.05 9.77 17.86
N SER A 310 2.42 10.52 16.81
CA SER A 310 2.53 9.94 15.47
C SER A 310 3.79 9.07 15.33
N VAL A 311 3.59 7.79 15.03
CA VAL A 311 4.68 6.84 14.74
C VAL A 311 5.55 7.32 13.57
N PHE A 312 4.95 7.96 12.56
CA PHE A 312 5.66 8.42 11.38
C PHE A 312 6.47 9.70 11.61
N SER A 313 6.16 10.50 12.65
CA SER A 313 6.91 11.74 12.94
C SER A 313 8.31 11.48 13.49
N HIS A 314 8.55 10.26 14.02
CA HIS A 314 9.82 9.84 14.60
C HIS A 314 10.80 9.26 13.58
N LEU A 315 10.37 9.07 12.33
CA LEU A 315 11.21 8.53 11.28
C LEU A 315 12.20 9.59 10.77
N PRO A 316 13.46 9.20 10.49
CA PRO A 316 14.41 10.05 9.78
C PRO A 316 13.82 10.57 8.46
N ARG A 317 13.93 11.87 8.22
CA ARG A 317 13.43 12.54 7.02
C ARG A 317 14.41 12.38 5.87
N LEU A 318 14.45 11.20 5.27
CA LEU A 318 15.25 10.93 4.08
C LEU A 318 14.40 11.04 2.80
N PRO A 319 14.99 11.52 1.68
CA PRO A 319 16.37 12.00 1.52
C PRO A 319 16.60 13.42 2.10
N GLY A 320 17.85 13.75 2.43
CA GLY A 320 18.29 15.11 2.81
C GLY A 320 18.40 15.39 4.32
N GLY A 321 17.66 14.67 5.16
CA GLY A 321 17.77 14.78 6.63
C GLY A 321 18.85 13.89 7.25
N GLU A 322 19.09 14.10 8.55
CA GLU A 322 20.04 13.30 9.33
C GLU A 322 19.51 11.90 9.60
N PHE A 323 20.39 10.90 9.46
CA PHE A 323 20.08 9.53 9.81
C PHE A 323 20.21 9.32 11.31
N ALA A 324 19.11 8.92 11.96
CA ALA A 324 19.09 8.54 13.36
C ALA A 324 18.72 7.07 13.50
N LEU A 325 19.63 6.28 14.08
CA LEU A 325 19.41 4.84 14.30
C LEU A 325 18.46 4.55 15.46
N THR A 326 18.47 5.41 16.50
CA THR A 326 17.74 5.18 17.75
C THR A 326 16.23 5.01 17.55
N PRO A 327 15.52 5.89 16.81
CA PRO A 327 14.08 5.71 16.58
C PRO A 327 13.78 4.42 15.82
N LEU A 328 14.61 4.09 14.81
CA LEU A 328 14.44 2.87 14.01
C LEU A 328 14.60 1.61 14.87
N ALA A 329 15.60 1.58 15.75
CA ALA A 329 15.85 0.46 16.66
C ALA A 329 14.71 0.28 17.69
N LEU A 330 14.19 1.38 18.24
CA LEU A 330 13.05 1.31 19.18
C LEU A 330 11.78 0.80 18.49
N MET A 331 11.53 1.23 17.26
CA MET A 331 10.35 0.80 16.49
C MET A 331 10.44 -0.67 16.08
N THR A 332 11.61 -1.15 15.65
CA THR A 332 11.81 -2.58 15.36
C THR A 332 11.72 -3.44 16.62
N ALA A 333 12.28 -2.99 17.75
CA ALA A 333 12.14 -3.67 19.03
C ALA A 333 10.67 -3.74 19.48
N GLY A 334 9.93 -2.63 19.37
CA GLY A 334 8.49 -2.58 19.65
C GLY A 334 7.69 -3.50 18.74
N ALA A 335 8.00 -3.54 17.44
CA ALA A 335 7.39 -4.47 16.50
C ALA A 335 7.65 -5.94 16.91
N ALA A 336 8.88 -6.28 17.29
CA ALA A 336 9.24 -7.61 17.75
C ALA A 336 8.49 -7.99 19.04
N ALA A 337 8.37 -7.07 19.99
CA ALA A 337 7.60 -7.27 21.22
C ALA A 337 6.11 -7.51 20.95
N LEU A 338 5.49 -6.74 20.05
CA LEU A 338 4.10 -6.92 19.65
C LEU A 338 3.88 -8.27 18.95
N VAL A 339 4.78 -8.66 18.05
CA VAL A 339 4.75 -9.97 17.40
C VAL A 339 4.85 -11.09 18.44
N ALA A 340 5.79 -11.00 19.39
CA ALA A 340 5.95 -11.98 20.46
C ALA A 340 4.70 -12.08 21.33
N ALA A 341 4.09 -10.94 21.68
CA ALA A 341 2.83 -10.88 22.41
C ALA A 341 1.68 -11.54 21.64
N GLY A 342 1.57 -11.30 20.32
CA GLY A 342 0.60 -11.95 19.46
C GLY A 342 0.78 -13.47 19.37
N LEU A 343 2.02 -13.94 19.23
CA LEU A 343 2.33 -15.37 19.22
C LEU A 343 2.05 -16.04 20.58
N ALA A 344 2.36 -15.35 21.69
CA ALA A 344 2.06 -15.82 23.03
C ALA A 344 0.54 -15.87 23.29
N GLY A 345 -0.20 -14.87 22.83
CA GLY A 345 -1.67 -14.85 22.87
C GLY A 345 -2.28 -16.02 22.10
N LEU A 346 -1.83 -16.23 20.85
CA LEU A 346 -2.33 -17.32 20.01
C LEU A 346 -2.03 -18.72 20.57
N ARG A 347 -0.91 -18.87 21.31
CA ARG A 347 -0.59 -20.11 22.03
C ARG A 347 -1.56 -20.42 23.15
N ARG A 348 -2.05 -19.39 23.86
CA ARG A 348 -2.91 -19.55 25.03
C ARG A 348 -4.40 -19.52 24.70
N ARG A 349 -4.78 -18.89 23.57
CA ARG A 349 -6.18 -18.74 23.16
C ARG A 349 -6.70 -20.00 22.49
N ASP A 350 -7.95 -20.35 22.79
CA ASP A 350 -8.68 -21.33 22.01
C ASP A 350 -8.95 -20.79 20.59
N VAL A 351 -8.67 -21.63 19.60
CA VAL A 351 -9.05 -21.37 18.21
C VAL A 351 -10.45 -21.95 18.09
N PRO A 352 -11.47 -21.13 17.80
CA PRO A 352 -12.83 -21.62 17.67
C PRO A 352 -12.88 -22.70 16.59
N ALA A 353 -13.61 -23.77 16.91
CA ALA A 353 -14.03 -24.82 16.00
C ALA A 353 -15.32 -24.44 15.26
#